data_AF-A0A929G7B8-F1
#
_entry.id   AF-A0A929G7B8-F1
#
_cell.length_a   1.000
_cell.length_b   1.000
_cell.length_c   1.000
_cell.angle_alpha   90.00
_cell.angle_beta   90.00
_cell.angle_gamma   90.00
#
_symmetry.space_group_name_H-M   'P 1'
#
loop_
_entity.id
_entity.type
_entity.pdbx_description
1 polymer ?
#
loop_
_entity_poly.entity_id
_entity_poly.type
_entity_poly.pdbx_seq_one_letter_code
_entity_poly.pdbx_strand_id
1 'polypeptide(L)' 'MTGLVTAFGSGAMTNSFDDIADDAQVYFIIGSNTTEDHPVLGMRIR' A
#
# COMPACT_ATOMS: atom_id res chain seq x y z
N MET A 1 -6.12 19.96 0.88
CA MET A 1 -5.06 19.36 0.03
C MET A 1 -4.54 18.14 0.79
N THR A 2 -4.58 16.93 0.20
CA THR A 2 -4.00 15.76 0.88
C THR A 2 -2.48 15.79 0.75
N GLY A 3 -1.76 15.20 1.71
CA GLY A 3 -0.29 15.23 1.72
C GLY A 3 0.33 14.65 0.46
N LEU A 4 -0.28 13.60 -0.10
CA LEU A 4 0.20 12.95 -1.32
C LEU A 4 0.10 13.83 -2.57
N VAL A 5 -0.99 14.61 -2.71
CA VAL A 5 -1.13 15.57 -3.83
C VAL A 5 -0.03 16.62 -3.77
N THR A 6 0.29 17.12 -2.57
CA THR A 6 1.37 18.11 -2.40
C THR A 6 2.76 17.53 -2.74
N ALA A 7 3.01 16.28 -2.39
CA ALA A 7 4.32 15.64 -2.58
C ALA A 7 4.53 15.07 -4.00
N PHE A 8 3.49 14.49 -4.62
CA PHE A 8 3.59 13.71 -5.85
C PHE A 8 2.58 14.11 -6.94
N GLY A 9 1.73 15.11 -6.70
CA GLY A 9 0.75 15.60 -7.69
C GLY A 9 -0.51 14.73 -7.83
N SER A 10 -0.61 13.60 -7.13
CA SER A 10 -1.76 12.69 -7.12
C SER A 10 -2.17 12.31 -5.70
N GLY A 11 -3.47 12.09 -5.50
CA GLY A 11 -4.03 11.65 -4.22
C GLY A 11 -4.24 10.13 -4.10
N ALA A 12 -4.01 9.38 -5.17
CA ALA A 12 -4.16 7.93 -5.22
C ALA A 12 -2.88 7.20 -4.81
N MET A 13 -2.99 5.92 -4.43
CA MET A 13 -1.83 5.05 -4.17
C MET A 13 -0.85 5.06 -5.36
N THR A 14 0.46 5.02 -5.08
CA THR A 14 1.50 5.19 -6.12
C THR A 14 1.78 3.93 -6.94
N ASN A 15 1.41 2.75 -6.43
CA ASN A 15 1.68 1.46 -7.03
C ASN A 15 0.42 0.58 -7.03
N SER A 16 0.43 -0.45 -7.87
CA SER A 16 -0.63 -1.45 -7.92
C SER A 16 -0.52 -2.44 -6.75
N PHE A 17 -1.57 -3.22 -6.50
CA PHE A 17 -1.49 -4.32 -5.54
C PHE A 17 -0.54 -5.43 -6.00
N ASP A 18 -0.38 -5.64 -7.31
CA ASP A 18 0.51 -6.67 -7.85
C ASP A 18 1.97 -6.28 -7.64
N ASP A 19 2.33 -5.01 -7.91
CA ASP A 19 3.67 -4.48 -7.59
C ASP A 19 4.00 -4.68 -6.10
N ILE A 20 3.02 -4.41 -5.23
CA ILE A 20 3.18 -4.57 -3.78
C ILE A 20 3.42 -6.04 -3.44
N ALA A 21 2.59 -6.95 -3.94
CA ALA A 21 2.62 -8.36 -3.53
C ALA A 21 3.77 -9.16 -4.15
N ASP A 22 4.14 -8.86 -5.40
CA ASP A 22 4.97 -9.74 -6.21
C ASP A 22 6.42 -9.22 -6.31
N ASP A 23 6.64 -7.91 -6.24
CA ASP A 23 7.97 -7.30 -6.44
C ASP A 23 8.61 -6.76 -5.15
N ALA A 24 7.80 -6.38 -4.14
CA ALA A 24 8.32 -5.76 -2.93
C ALA A 24 9.14 -6.73 -2.07
N GLN A 25 10.35 -6.34 -1.71
CA GLN A 25 11.24 -7.15 -0.88
C GLN A 25 11.06 -6.90 0.63
N VAL A 26 10.52 -5.73 0.99
CA VAL A 26 10.30 -5.30 2.37
C VAL A 26 9.05 -4.43 2.44
N TYR A 27 8.21 -4.69 3.43
CA TYR A 27 7.01 -3.91 3.72
C TYR A 27 7.20 -3.02 4.94
N PHE A 28 6.92 -1.71 4.81
CA PHE A 28 6.84 -0.79 5.93
C PHE A 28 5.38 -0.44 6.20
N ILE A 29 4.75 -1.16 7.14
CA ILE A 29 3.34 -1.01 7.48
C ILE A 29 3.21 -0.15 8.74
N ILE A 30 2.61 1.03 8.61
CA ILE A 30 2.36 1.97 9.72
C ILE A 30 0.94 2.54 9.63
N GLY A 31 0.22 2.55 10.76
CA GLY A 31 -1.15 3.07 10.84
C GLY A 31 -2.19 2.29 10.02
N SER A 32 -1.91 1.02 9.68
CA SER A 32 -2.80 0.13 8.92
C SER A 32 -2.88 -1.25 9.58
N ASN A 33 -4.06 -1.88 9.54
CA ASN A 33 -4.26 -3.28 9.89
C ASN A 33 -4.61 -4.11 8.64
N THR A 34 -3.64 -4.21 7.72
CA THR A 34 -3.85 -4.76 6.37
C THR A 34 -4.41 -6.18 6.38
N THR A 35 -4.11 -7.01 7.39
CA THR A 35 -4.59 -8.39 7.47
C THR A 35 -6.09 -8.50 7.76
N GLU A 36 -6.68 -7.55 8.48
CA GLU A 36 -8.12 -7.54 8.81
C GLU A 36 -8.91 -6.68 7.83
N ASP A 37 -8.42 -5.47 7.52
CA ASP A 37 -9.16 -4.51 6.71
C ASP A 37 -9.04 -4.79 5.19
N HIS A 38 -7.93 -5.43 4.77
CA HIS A 38 -7.65 -5.76 3.36
C HIS A 38 -7.17 -7.23 3.22
N PRO A 39 -7.98 -8.22 3.62
CA PRO A 39 -7.53 -9.59 3.83
C PRO A 39 -6.95 -10.25 2.59
N VAL A 40 -7.42 -9.90 1.38
CA VAL A 40 -6.86 -10.43 0.12
C VAL A 40 -5.39 -10.01 -0.06
N LEU A 41 -5.07 -8.74 0.17
CA LEU A 41 -3.68 -8.28 0.14
C LEU A 41 -2.91 -8.86 1.34
N GLY A 42 -3.52 -8.86 2.53
CA GLY A 42 -2.91 -9.39 3.75
C GLY A 42 -2.52 -10.87 3.64
N MET A 43 -3.21 -11.67 2.83
CA MET A 43 -2.83 -13.04 2.51
C MET A 43 -1.67 -13.14 1.51
N ARG A 44 -1.52 -12.17 0.59
CA ARG A 44 -0.44 -12.17 -0.42
C ARG A 44 0.91 -11.71 0.12
N ILE A 45 0.91 -10.78 1.07
CA ILE A 45 2.15 -10.21 1.65
C ILE A 45 2.62 -10.94 2.93
N ARG A 46 2.03 -12.09 3.23
CA ARG A 46 2.29 -12.91 4.42
C ARG A 46 3.38 -13.94 4.20
#